data_AF-A0A8H8MF11-F1
#
_entry.id   AF-A0A8H8MF11-F1
#
_cell.length_a   1.000
_cell.length_b   1.000
_cell.length_c   1.000
_cell.angle_alpha   90.00
_cell.angle_beta   90.00
_cell.angle_gamma   90.00
#
_symmetry.space_group_name_H-M   'P 1'
#
loop_
_entity.id
_entity.type
_entity.pdbx_description
1 polymer ?
#
loop_
_entity_poly.entity_id
_entity_poly.type
_entity_poly.pdbx_seq_one_letter_code
_entity_poly.pdbx_strand_id
1 'polypeptide(L)'
;MYSLFESMDIPYPAIKPANFAALMIGEDKPPANISEADIAVAGKWWQNGVAHSFMSIPATKGDDGNGWLQIEIVLVRLNQAYAPNSSFSVHSLADVDYPSPIGYDVAVCVEEFKPYVLDAYNNTAAYQHPQTTSMQGGVQRGIDSKGKFVAFASAHDNSRNVMIKDNGRDFRYVPNPTLVSFTNGSGPLGYTKLDPIRVANALAKSDSQHLLPYLAGSQPIIARSYPDKTVAYIKISQLWLAILLLIMLLLGYIVAIFVPRLPLGLPRRDFGVFSWLAAIEGDAIVGLPNGVGRYEHLEELERRGRHVKVRYNAPNEHDWNLSETDRAHKEFFERQFVVR
;
A
#
# COMPACT_ATOMS: atom_id res chain seq x y z
N MET A 1 -12.48 0.81 1.56
CA MET A 1 -11.27 1.08 2.37
C MET A 1 -11.48 0.37 3.68
N TYR A 2 -10.53 -0.46 4.14
CA TYR A 2 -10.63 -1.06 5.47
C TYR A 2 -9.99 -0.08 6.47
N SER A 3 -10.70 0.27 7.53
CA SER A 3 -10.09 1.05 8.62
C SER A 3 -9.04 0.21 9.31
N LEU A 4 -7.85 0.77 9.53
CA LEU A 4 -6.82 0.15 10.37
C LEU A 4 -7.13 0.28 11.87
N PHE A 5 -8.12 1.09 12.22
CA PHE A 5 -8.53 1.40 13.59
C PHE A 5 -10.00 1.05 13.80
N GLU A 6 -10.32 0.41 14.92
CA GLU A 6 -11.70 0.05 15.30
C GLU A 6 -12.44 1.23 15.95
N SER A 7 -11.70 2.16 16.57
CA SER A 7 -12.23 3.34 17.28
C SER A 7 -11.27 4.52 17.22
N MET A 8 -11.79 5.70 17.55
CA MET A 8 -10.98 6.87 17.90
C MET A 8 -10.52 6.75 19.35
N ASP A 9 -9.24 7.06 19.62
CA ASP A 9 -8.65 6.88 20.96
C ASP A 9 -7.92 8.14 21.48
N ILE A 10 -7.74 9.16 20.63
CA ILE A 10 -7.31 10.49 21.05
C ILE A 10 -8.50 11.14 21.76
N PRO A 11 -8.34 11.54 23.04
CA PRO A 11 -9.42 12.14 23.79
C PRO A 11 -9.83 13.46 23.14
N TYR A 12 -11.13 13.64 23.01
CA TYR A 12 -11.69 14.85 22.44
C TYR A 12 -11.53 16.02 23.43
N PRO A 13 -10.90 17.14 23.04
CA PRO A 13 -10.68 18.27 23.94
C PRO A 13 -11.99 19.03 24.18
N ALA A 14 -12.06 19.79 25.26
CA ALA A 14 -13.21 20.67 25.51
C ALA A 14 -13.32 21.72 24.40
N ILE A 15 -14.42 21.72 23.64
CA ILE A 15 -14.69 22.77 22.66
C ILE A 15 -15.24 24.00 23.37
N LYS A 16 -14.76 25.16 22.97
CA LYS A 16 -15.34 26.43 23.41
C LYS A 16 -16.70 26.62 22.73
N PRO A 17 -17.69 27.16 23.45
CA PRO A 17 -18.97 27.54 22.84
C PRO A 17 -18.79 28.45 21.62
N ALA A 18 -19.76 28.41 20.71
CA ALA A 18 -19.79 29.31 19.57
C ALA A 18 -19.86 30.79 20.01
N ASN A 19 -19.37 31.68 19.15
CA ASN A 19 -19.48 33.13 19.35
C ASN A 19 -20.19 33.72 18.14
N PHE A 20 -21.50 33.94 18.27
CA PHE A 20 -22.35 34.51 17.24
C PHE A 20 -21.95 35.94 16.89
N ALA A 21 -21.58 36.74 17.89
CA ALA A 21 -21.16 38.12 17.66
C ALA A 21 -19.93 38.22 16.74
N ALA A 22 -19.04 37.22 16.76
CA ALA A 22 -17.88 37.16 15.86
C ALA A 22 -18.21 36.63 14.45
N LEU A 23 -19.34 35.92 14.28
CA LEU A 23 -19.67 35.21 13.03
C LEU A 23 -20.75 35.92 12.21
N MET A 24 -21.70 36.56 12.88
CA MET A 24 -22.85 37.25 12.29
C MET A 24 -22.46 38.63 11.76
N ILE A 25 -23.10 39.10 10.70
CA ILE A 25 -22.84 40.43 10.13
C ILE A 25 -24.07 41.31 10.27
N GLY A 26 -23.88 42.54 10.73
CA GLY A 26 -24.94 43.55 10.73
C GLY A 26 -26.09 43.17 11.65
N GLU A 27 -27.27 42.95 11.06
CA GLU A 27 -28.51 42.63 11.78
C GLU A 27 -28.82 41.12 11.82
N ASP A 28 -27.89 40.27 11.37
CA ASP A 28 -28.00 38.82 11.48
C ASP A 28 -28.23 38.40 12.94
N LYS A 29 -29.21 37.52 13.17
CA LYS A 29 -29.55 37.00 14.50
C LYS A 29 -29.67 35.48 14.44
N PRO A 30 -29.27 34.76 15.50
CA PRO A 30 -29.53 33.33 15.58
C PRO A 30 -31.04 33.08 15.65
N PRO A 31 -31.51 31.91 15.21
CA PRO A 31 -32.88 31.49 15.47
C PRO A 31 -33.19 31.56 16.97
N ALA A 32 -34.41 32.00 17.33
CA ALA A 32 -34.78 32.35 18.70
C ALA A 32 -34.56 31.25 19.75
N ASN A 33 -34.44 29.98 19.33
CA ASN A 33 -34.32 28.81 20.20
C ASN A 33 -32.90 28.22 20.22
N ILE A 34 -31.90 28.95 19.73
CA ILE A 34 -30.52 28.47 19.64
C ILE A 34 -29.62 29.35 20.51
N SER A 35 -28.99 28.75 21.52
CA SER A 35 -28.01 29.42 22.37
C SER A 35 -26.57 29.09 21.94
N GLU A 36 -25.63 30.00 22.19
CA GLU A 36 -24.20 29.79 21.94
C GLU A 36 -23.64 28.58 22.72
N ALA A 37 -24.16 28.35 23.93
CA ALA A 37 -23.74 27.27 24.81
C ALA A 37 -24.11 25.89 24.27
N ASP A 38 -25.16 25.80 23.45
CA ASP A 38 -25.62 24.55 22.85
C ASP A 38 -24.93 24.25 21.51
N ILE A 39 -24.06 25.14 21.03
CA ILE A 39 -23.35 24.98 19.77
C ILE A 39 -21.88 24.64 20.01
N ALA A 40 -21.53 23.44 19.57
CA ALA A 40 -20.16 22.94 19.54
C ALA A 40 -19.29 23.68 18.51
N VAL A 41 -19.80 23.90 17.30
CA VAL A 41 -19.05 24.56 16.22
C VAL A 41 -19.99 25.42 15.37
N ALA A 42 -19.52 26.63 15.04
CA ALA A 42 -20.18 27.51 14.08
C ALA A 42 -19.15 28.10 13.12
N GLY A 43 -19.57 28.32 11.87
CA GLY A 43 -18.72 28.80 10.80
C GLY A 43 -19.43 29.84 9.95
N LYS A 44 -18.67 30.84 9.49
CA LYS A 44 -19.14 31.84 8.54
C LYS A 44 -18.82 31.38 7.12
N TRP A 45 -19.82 31.44 6.24
CA TRP A 45 -19.69 30.98 4.86
C TRP A 45 -20.12 32.08 3.88
N TRP A 46 -19.30 32.31 2.87
CA TRP A 46 -19.55 33.37 1.89
C TRP A 46 -20.50 32.92 0.78
N GLN A 47 -21.35 33.82 0.31
CA GLN A 47 -22.18 33.63 -0.87
C GLN A 47 -21.36 33.89 -2.15
N ASN A 48 -20.56 32.91 -2.53
CA ASN A 48 -19.58 33.00 -3.62
C ASN A 48 -19.93 32.15 -4.85
N GLY A 49 -21.14 31.58 -4.90
CA GLY A 49 -21.58 30.75 -6.02
C GLY A 49 -21.03 29.33 -6.05
N VAL A 50 -20.19 28.91 -5.09
CA VAL A 50 -19.58 27.56 -5.14
C VAL A 50 -20.48 26.50 -4.53
N ALA A 51 -20.47 25.32 -5.14
CA ALA A 51 -21.35 24.21 -4.75
C ALA A 51 -20.98 23.59 -3.39
N HIS A 52 -19.70 23.59 -3.03
CA HIS A 52 -19.24 23.05 -1.76
C HIS A 52 -18.09 23.84 -1.16
N SER A 53 -17.96 23.79 0.16
CA SER A 53 -16.87 24.42 0.89
C SER A 53 -16.50 23.62 2.13
N PHE A 54 -15.24 23.73 2.52
CA PHE A 54 -14.67 23.03 3.66
C PHE A 54 -14.26 24.03 4.74
N MET A 55 -14.36 23.61 6.00
CA MET A 55 -13.82 24.32 7.15
C MET A 55 -13.19 23.28 8.07
N SER A 56 -11.87 23.36 8.16
CA SER A 56 -11.05 22.45 8.95
C SER A 56 -10.65 23.13 10.26
N ILE A 57 -10.99 22.50 11.38
CA ILE A 57 -10.72 23.04 12.72
C ILE A 57 -9.85 22.05 13.48
N PRO A 58 -8.61 22.43 13.82
CA PRO A 58 -7.75 21.60 14.67
C PRO A 58 -8.26 21.57 16.10
N ALA A 59 -8.81 20.42 16.49
CA ALA A 59 -9.17 20.17 17.88
C ALA A 59 -7.90 19.99 18.72
N THR A 60 -6.87 19.32 18.19
CA THR A 60 -5.55 19.21 18.82
C THR A 60 -4.42 19.59 17.87
N LYS A 61 -3.29 20.04 18.43
CA LYS A 61 -2.06 20.33 17.67
C LYS A 61 -1.03 19.21 17.72
N GLY A 62 -1.37 18.11 18.39
CA GLY A 62 -0.47 16.96 18.60
C GLY A 62 0.67 17.22 19.59
N ASP A 63 0.45 18.11 20.55
CA ASP A 63 1.45 18.46 21.58
C ASP A 63 1.80 17.27 22.49
N ASP A 64 0.89 16.30 22.61
CA ASP A 64 1.04 15.05 23.38
C ASP A 64 1.80 13.95 22.60
N GLY A 65 2.09 14.17 21.31
CA GLY A 65 2.79 13.23 20.44
C GLY A 65 1.95 12.06 19.95
N ASN A 66 0.66 11.95 20.31
CA ASN A 66 -0.20 10.81 19.96
C ASN A 66 -0.90 10.91 18.62
N GLY A 67 -0.78 12.06 17.94
CA GLY A 67 -1.46 12.32 16.67
C GLY A 67 -2.08 13.70 16.61
N TRP A 68 -3.06 13.85 15.72
CA TRP A 68 -3.88 15.05 15.57
C TRP A 68 -5.35 14.67 15.51
N LEU A 69 -6.19 15.56 16.02
CA LEU A 69 -7.64 15.48 15.93
C LEU A 69 -8.13 16.72 15.17
N GLN A 70 -8.85 16.48 14.08
CA GLN A 70 -9.39 17.52 13.22
C GLN A 70 -10.92 17.38 13.18
N ILE A 71 -11.61 18.51 13.15
CA ILE A 71 -13.03 18.57 12.80
C ILE A 71 -13.10 19.11 11.38
N GLU A 72 -13.74 18.37 10.50
CA GLU A 72 -13.96 18.76 9.11
C GLU A 72 -15.44 19.03 8.89
N ILE A 73 -15.75 20.23 8.40
CA ILE A 73 -17.12 20.63 8.08
C ILE A 73 -17.23 20.83 6.58
N VAL A 74 -18.13 20.07 5.96
CA VAL A 74 -18.46 20.17 4.54
C VAL A 74 -19.81 20.84 4.41
N LEU A 75 -19.83 22.05 3.86
CA LEU A 75 -21.06 22.74 3.48
C LEU A 75 -21.34 22.51 2.00
N VAL A 76 -22.54 22.03 1.69
CA VAL A 76 -23.05 21.87 0.33
C VAL A 76 -24.18 22.87 0.09
N ARG A 77 -24.14 23.53 -1.08
CA ARG A 77 -25.09 24.55 -1.53
C ARG A 77 -25.40 24.31 -2.99
N LEU A 78 -26.61 23.86 -3.26
CA LEU A 78 -27.01 23.50 -4.61
C LEU A 78 -28.30 24.18 -5.00
N ASN A 79 -28.32 24.72 -6.21
CA ASN A 79 -29.54 25.20 -6.82
C ASN A 79 -30.44 24.00 -7.13
N GLN A 80 -31.66 24.06 -6.61
CA GLN A 80 -32.60 22.94 -6.66
C GLN A 80 -32.99 22.53 -8.09
N ALA A 81 -32.95 23.47 -9.05
CA ALA A 81 -33.15 23.16 -10.46
C ALA A 81 -32.11 22.17 -11.04
N TYR A 82 -30.90 22.14 -10.48
CA TYR A 82 -29.82 21.24 -10.90
C TYR A 82 -29.66 20.02 -9.99
N ALA A 83 -30.41 19.94 -8.89
CA ALA A 83 -30.45 18.79 -8.00
C ALA A 83 -31.91 18.41 -7.71
N PRO A 84 -32.70 18.03 -8.73
CA PRO A 84 -34.14 17.82 -8.57
C PRO A 84 -34.49 16.67 -7.64
N ASN A 85 -33.59 15.71 -7.46
CA ASN A 85 -33.76 14.53 -6.59
C ASN A 85 -33.19 14.76 -5.18
N SER A 86 -32.82 15.98 -4.84
CA SER A 86 -32.19 16.30 -3.57
C SER A 86 -33.20 16.47 -2.43
N SER A 87 -32.72 16.28 -1.20
CA SER A 87 -33.47 16.53 0.02
C SER A 87 -32.65 17.41 0.96
N PHE A 88 -32.99 18.70 0.99
CA PHE A 88 -32.33 19.68 1.86
C PHE A 88 -33.23 20.04 3.04
N SER A 89 -32.62 20.26 4.20
CA SER A 89 -33.33 20.68 5.42
C SER A 89 -33.58 22.20 5.45
N VAL A 90 -32.73 22.97 4.79
CA VAL A 90 -32.78 24.43 4.74
C VAL A 90 -32.64 24.89 3.29
N HIS A 91 -33.39 25.91 2.92
CA HIS A 91 -33.36 26.52 1.60
C HIS A 91 -33.21 28.05 1.71
N SER A 92 -32.54 28.66 0.76
CA SER A 92 -32.61 30.10 0.55
C SER A 92 -33.95 30.46 -0.07
N LEU A 93 -34.33 31.74 0.04
CA LEU A 93 -35.35 32.28 -0.83
C LEU A 93 -34.81 32.37 -2.27
N ALA A 94 -35.70 32.23 -3.25
CA ALA A 94 -35.39 32.54 -4.63
C ALA A 94 -35.26 34.07 -4.79
N ASP A 95 -34.37 34.50 -5.66
CA ASP A 95 -34.09 35.90 -5.95
C ASP A 95 -33.95 36.11 -7.47
N VAL A 96 -33.88 37.36 -7.93
CA VAL A 96 -33.69 37.73 -9.34
C VAL A 96 -32.43 37.07 -9.92
N ASP A 97 -31.35 36.99 -9.13
CA ASP A 97 -30.11 36.34 -9.53
C ASP A 97 -30.19 34.80 -9.49
N TYR A 98 -31.10 34.23 -8.67
CA TYR A 98 -31.27 32.80 -8.47
C TYR A 98 -32.77 32.44 -8.41
N PRO A 99 -33.42 32.27 -9.58
CA PRO A 99 -34.87 32.07 -9.65
C PRO A 99 -35.33 30.72 -9.07
N SER A 100 -34.41 29.81 -8.78
CA SER A 100 -34.67 28.57 -8.05
C SER A 100 -33.96 28.61 -6.68
N PRO A 101 -34.61 28.13 -5.61
CA PRO A 101 -34.02 28.09 -4.28
C PRO A 101 -32.67 27.36 -4.24
N ILE A 102 -31.76 27.84 -3.39
CA ILE A 102 -30.53 27.13 -3.06
C ILE A 102 -30.79 26.27 -1.83
N GLY A 103 -30.64 24.96 -1.96
CA GLY A 103 -30.70 24.04 -0.84
C GLY A 103 -29.35 23.87 -0.16
N TYR A 104 -29.38 23.69 1.17
CA TYR A 104 -28.20 23.55 2.01
C TYR A 104 -28.16 22.17 2.67
N ASP A 105 -26.98 21.55 2.64
CA ASP A 105 -26.68 20.31 3.34
C ASP A 105 -25.31 20.44 4.05
N VAL A 106 -25.14 19.78 5.18
CA VAL A 106 -23.92 19.89 5.99
C VAL A 106 -23.51 18.52 6.52
N ALA A 107 -22.24 18.17 6.34
CA ALA A 107 -21.61 17.07 7.05
C ALA A 107 -20.56 17.60 8.02
N VAL A 108 -20.50 17.00 9.21
CA VAL A 108 -19.46 17.24 10.21
C VAL A 108 -18.78 15.92 10.46
N CYS A 109 -17.47 15.86 10.22
CA CYS A 109 -16.64 14.69 10.42
C CYS A 109 -15.59 15.00 11.48
N VAL A 110 -15.30 14.01 12.32
CA VAL A 110 -14.12 14.04 13.19
C VAL A 110 -13.09 13.13 12.54
N GLU A 111 -11.86 13.61 12.41
CA GLU A 111 -10.77 12.89 11.78
C GLU A 111 -9.63 12.74 12.78
N GLU A 112 -9.16 11.51 12.92
CA GLU A 112 -8.08 11.16 13.82
C GLU A 112 -6.87 10.69 13.00
N PHE A 113 -5.75 11.36 13.20
CA PHE A 113 -4.49 11.04 12.54
C PHE A 113 -3.50 10.53 13.57
N LYS A 114 -3.22 9.22 13.57
CA LYS A 114 -2.30 8.59 14.52
C LYS A 114 -0.99 8.18 13.84
N PRO A 115 0.17 8.36 14.51
CA PRO A 115 1.39 7.67 14.14
C PRO A 115 1.21 6.16 14.25
N TYR A 116 1.47 5.42 13.17
CA TYR A 116 1.47 3.96 13.16
C TYR A 116 2.70 3.44 12.42
N VAL A 117 3.13 2.23 12.79
CA VAL A 117 4.20 1.51 12.08
C VAL A 117 3.55 0.40 11.27
N LEU A 118 3.76 0.42 9.96
CA LEU A 118 3.36 -0.67 9.07
C LEU A 118 4.57 -1.58 8.85
N ASP A 119 4.44 -2.85 9.24
CA ASP A 119 5.41 -3.88 8.89
C ASP A 119 4.86 -4.69 7.72
N ALA A 120 5.60 -4.72 6.61
CA ALA A 120 5.22 -5.44 5.41
C ALA A 120 6.08 -6.71 5.31
N TYR A 121 5.53 -7.84 5.75
CA TYR A 121 6.18 -9.15 5.63
C TYR A 121 5.58 -9.94 4.46
N ASN A 122 6.42 -10.35 3.52
CA ASN A 122 6.01 -11.21 2.41
C ASN A 122 6.03 -12.67 2.86
N ASN A 123 4.87 -13.24 3.19
CA ASN A 123 4.73 -14.66 3.52
C ASN A 123 4.01 -15.40 2.40
N THR A 124 4.56 -16.53 1.96
CA THR A 124 3.89 -17.46 1.03
C THR A 124 2.80 -18.31 1.72
N ALA A 125 2.69 -18.25 3.05
CA ALA A 125 1.58 -18.84 3.79
C ALA A 125 0.44 -17.80 3.95
N ALA A 126 -0.64 -18.01 3.19
CA ALA A 126 -1.83 -17.17 3.24
C ALA A 126 -2.47 -17.15 4.65
N TYR A 127 -3.08 -16.00 4.95
CA TYR A 127 -3.82 -15.62 6.16
C TYR A 127 -2.99 -15.30 7.40
N GLN A 128 -2.74 -14.00 7.60
CA GLN A 128 -2.55 -13.43 8.92
C GLN A 128 -3.65 -12.40 9.16
N HIS A 129 -4.41 -12.59 10.25
CA HIS A 129 -5.16 -11.49 10.85
C HIS A 129 -4.19 -10.35 11.19
N PRO A 130 -4.59 -9.08 11.09
CA PRO A 130 -3.84 -7.98 11.68
C PRO A 130 -3.78 -8.22 13.20
N GLN A 131 -2.71 -8.86 13.67
CA GLN A 131 -2.46 -8.98 15.09
C GLN A 131 -1.89 -7.65 15.57
N THR A 132 -2.76 -6.87 16.20
CA THR A 132 -2.39 -5.81 17.14
C THR A 132 -1.50 -6.45 18.20
N THR A 133 -0.20 -6.27 18.02
CA THR A 133 0.81 -6.76 18.94
C THR A 133 0.85 -5.76 20.08
N SER A 134 0.24 -6.10 21.22
CA SER A 134 0.42 -5.34 22.44
C SER A 134 1.91 -5.39 22.80
N MET A 135 2.60 -4.27 22.62
CA MET A 135 4.03 -4.16 22.90
C MET A 135 4.23 -4.16 24.43
N GLN A 136 4.52 -5.33 25.00
CA GLN A 136 5.08 -5.41 26.36
C GLN A 136 6.60 -5.21 26.28
N GLY A 137 7.07 -4.10 26.85
CA GLY A 137 8.48 -3.90 27.19
C GLY A 137 9.20 -2.83 26.36
N GLY A 138 9.34 -1.63 26.93
CA GLY A 138 10.52 -0.77 26.78
C GLY A 138 10.92 -0.28 25.38
N VAL A 139 10.03 -0.23 24.40
CA VAL A 139 10.32 0.30 23.05
C VAL A 139 9.84 1.75 22.97
N GLN A 140 10.73 2.66 22.61
CA GLN A 140 10.38 4.04 22.28
C GLN A 140 9.47 4.08 21.03
N ARG A 141 8.26 4.66 21.13
CA ARG A 141 7.60 5.32 19.99
C ARG A 141 8.52 6.47 19.58
N GLY A 142 9.19 6.35 18.45
CA GLY A 142 10.06 7.39 17.88
C GLY A 142 9.37 8.16 16.77
N ILE A 143 8.19 7.71 16.31
CA ILE A 143 7.27 8.52 15.52
C ILE A 143 6.28 9.19 16.47
N ASP A 144 6.41 10.51 16.61
CA ASP A 144 5.49 11.37 17.36
C ASP A 144 4.91 12.48 16.47
N SER A 145 3.83 13.12 16.92
CA SER A 145 3.24 14.32 16.29
C SER A 145 3.77 15.65 16.85
N LYS A 146 4.60 15.60 17.91
CA LYS A 146 5.00 16.77 18.70
C LYS A 146 5.79 17.78 17.85
N GLY A 147 5.35 19.04 17.86
CA GLY A 147 6.01 20.12 17.11
C GLY A 147 5.86 20.05 15.59
N LYS A 148 5.05 19.13 15.05
CA LYS A 148 4.88 18.90 13.60
C LYS A 148 3.56 19.42 13.04
N PHE A 149 2.78 20.16 13.84
CA PHE A 149 1.48 20.69 13.45
C PHE A 149 1.51 21.51 12.15
N VAL A 150 2.53 22.34 11.95
CA VAL A 150 2.62 23.20 10.75
C VAL A 150 2.73 22.36 9.47
N ALA A 151 3.52 21.29 9.49
CA ALA A 151 3.64 20.37 8.37
C ALA A 151 2.33 19.60 8.14
N PHE A 152 1.72 19.11 9.23
CA PHE A 152 0.41 18.46 9.19
C PHE A 152 -0.66 19.36 8.58
N ALA A 153 -0.83 20.58 9.11
CA ALA A 153 -1.83 21.54 8.66
C ALA A 153 -1.63 21.89 7.17
N SER A 154 -0.40 22.14 6.75
CA SER A 154 -0.09 22.45 5.35
C SER A 154 -0.45 21.29 4.41
N ALA A 155 -0.14 20.05 4.81
CA ALA A 155 -0.49 18.87 4.03
C ALA A 155 -2.01 18.60 4.03
N HIS A 156 -2.68 18.86 5.15
CA HIS A 156 -4.13 18.68 5.30
C HIS A 156 -4.89 19.69 4.41
N ASP A 157 -4.48 20.96 4.44
CA ASP A 157 -4.99 22.01 3.57
C ASP A 157 -4.80 21.64 2.09
N ASN A 158 -3.66 21.04 1.73
CA ASN A 158 -3.42 20.57 0.37
C ASN A 158 -4.37 19.43 -0.04
N SER A 159 -4.66 18.49 0.86
CA SER A 159 -5.66 17.44 0.63
C SER A 159 -7.03 18.03 0.35
N ARG A 160 -7.50 18.96 1.20
CA ARG A 160 -8.80 19.64 1.01
C ARG A 160 -8.82 20.48 -0.27
N ASN A 161 -7.72 21.15 -0.61
CA ASN A 161 -7.62 21.95 -1.83
C ASN A 161 -7.85 21.13 -3.11
N VAL A 162 -7.47 19.84 -3.14
CA VAL A 162 -7.77 18.97 -4.29
C VAL A 162 -9.28 18.80 -4.44
N MET A 163 -10.00 18.57 -3.34
CA MET A 163 -11.45 18.43 -3.34
C MET A 163 -12.17 19.76 -3.65
N ILE A 164 -11.64 20.89 -3.17
CA ILE A 164 -12.19 22.21 -3.42
C ILE A 164 -12.09 22.59 -4.90
N LYS A 165 -11.03 22.18 -5.61
CA LYS A 165 -10.86 22.51 -7.03
C LYS A 165 -11.98 22.00 -7.94
N ASP A 166 -12.74 21.03 -7.48
CA ASP A 166 -13.90 20.48 -8.20
C ASP A 166 -15.16 21.36 -8.07
N ASN A 167 -15.06 22.55 -7.46
CA ASN A 167 -16.19 23.40 -7.06
C ASN A 167 -16.94 24.16 -8.18
N GLY A 168 -16.75 23.78 -9.45
CA GLY A 168 -17.54 24.25 -10.60
C GLY A 168 -17.31 25.74 -10.91
N ARG A 169 -16.55 26.03 -11.99
CA ARG A 169 -16.21 27.42 -12.36
C ARG A 169 -17.27 28.11 -13.23
N ASP A 170 -18.02 27.34 -14.01
CA ASP A 170 -18.81 27.89 -15.12
C ASP A 170 -20.26 28.21 -14.73
N PHE A 171 -20.79 27.56 -13.69
CA PHE A 171 -22.15 27.79 -13.20
C PHE A 171 -22.19 27.76 -11.68
N ARG A 172 -23.02 28.63 -11.10
CA ARG A 172 -23.12 28.80 -9.65
C ARG A 172 -24.04 27.72 -9.04
N TYR A 173 -23.61 27.17 -7.90
CA TYR A 173 -24.36 26.20 -7.10
C TYR A 173 -24.80 24.94 -7.87
N VAL A 174 -23.97 24.46 -8.79
CA VAL A 174 -24.26 23.26 -9.60
C VAL A 174 -23.57 22.02 -9.00
N PRO A 175 -24.22 20.84 -8.99
CA PRO A 175 -23.56 19.62 -8.55
C PRO A 175 -22.30 19.32 -9.35
N ASN A 176 -21.31 18.74 -8.68
CA ASN A 176 -20.05 18.30 -9.29
C ASN A 176 -19.77 16.83 -8.93
N PRO A 177 -18.81 16.16 -9.60
CA PRO A 177 -18.50 14.76 -9.34
C PRO A 177 -18.14 14.49 -7.88
N THR A 178 -17.38 15.38 -7.23
CA THR A 178 -17.06 15.28 -5.80
C THR A 178 -18.34 15.21 -4.95
N LEU A 179 -19.30 16.10 -5.17
CA LEU A 179 -20.57 16.12 -4.44
C LEU A 179 -21.44 14.89 -4.72
N VAL A 180 -21.53 14.44 -5.97
CA VAL A 180 -22.28 13.22 -6.30
C VAL A 180 -21.66 12.01 -5.60
N SER A 181 -20.33 11.97 -5.47
CA SER A 181 -19.61 10.90 -4.76
C SER A 181 -19.93 10.83 -3.26
N PHE A 182 -20.36 11.94 -2.65
CA PHE A 182 -20.80 12.00 -1.25
C PHE A 182 -22.21 11.44 -1.03
N THR A 183 -22.93 11.09 -2.10
CA THR A 183 -24.32 10.64 -2.02
C THR A 183 -24.51 9.28 -2.68
N ASN A 184 -25.72 8.73 -2.57
CA ASN A 184 -26.08 7.46 -3.22
C ASN A 184 -26.55 7.61 -4.68
N GLY A 185 -26.60 8.82 -5.23
CA GLY A 185 -27.05 9.03 -6.61
C GLY A 185 -25.92 8.98 -7.64
N SER A 186 -26.27 9.16 -8.90
CA SER A 186 -25.35 9.04 -10.03
C SER A 186 -25.71 10.01 -11.17
N GLY A 187 -24.71 10.37 -11.97
CA GLY A 187 -24.85 11.31 -13.08
C GLY A 187 -24.79 12.79 -12.66
N PRO A 188 -24.89 13.71 -13.63
CA PRO A 188 -24.65 15.14 -13.42
C PRO A 188 -25.70 15.83 -12.53
N LEU A 189 -26.92 15.29 -12.46
CA LEU A 189 -28.01 15.74 -11.59
C LEU A 189 -28.23 14.78 -10.41
N GLY A 190 -27.25 13.91 -10.15
CA GLY A 190 -27.35 12.78 -9.24
C GLY A 190 -27.21 13.10 -7.76
N TYR A 191 -27.10 14.37 -7.37
CA TYR A 191 -27.02 14.71 -5.95
C TYR A 191 -28.37 14.42 -5.26
N THR A 192 -28.31 13.74 -4.12
CA THR A 192 -29.49 13.40 -3.31
C THR A 192 -29.41 14.04 -1.92
N LYS A 193 -28.61 13.45 -1.04
CA LYS A 193 -28.29 13.98 0.29
C LYS A 193 -26.92 13.43 0.71
N LEU A 194 -26.24 14.12 1.62
CA LEU A 194 -24.97 13.63 2.16
C LEU A 194 -25.19 12.27 2.84
N ASP A 195 -24.37 11.30 2.44
CA ASP A 195 -24.29 10.00 3.07
C ASP A 195 -23.03 9.97 3.97
N PRO A 196 -23.18 9.79 5.29
CA PRO A 196 -22.06 9.88 6.23
C PRO A 196 -20.90 8.94 5.89
N ILE A 197 -21.20 7.73 5.42
CA ILE A 197 -20.18 6.72 5.10
C ILE A 197 -19.42 7.14 3.84
N ARG A 198 -20.12 7.67 2.84
CA ARG A 198 -19.48 8.14 1.60
C ARG A 198 -18.65 9.39 1.80
N VAL A 199 -19.12 10.35 2.59
CA VAL A 199 -18.35 11.55 2.95
C VAL A 199 -17.07 11.13 3.67
N ALA A 200 -17.19 10.29 4.71
CA ALA A 200 -16.03 9.79 5.45
C ALA A 200 -15.03 9.04 4.54
N ASN A 201 -15.52 8.16 3.66
CA ASN A 201 -14.67 7.44 2.71
C ASN A 201 -13.99 8.37 1.70
N ALA A 202 -14.68 9.42 1.23
CA ALA A 202 -14.12 10.35 0.26
C ALA A 202 -13.05 11.25 0.90
N LEU A 203 -13.27 11.73 2.13
CA LEU A 203 -12.26 12.43 2.92
C LEU A 203 -11.04 11.54 3.20
N ALA A 204 -11.26 10.32 3.72
CA ALA A 204 -10.20 9.37 3.98
C ALA A 204 -9.41 9.00 2.72
N LYS A 205 -10.08 8.89 1.58
CA LYS A 205 -9.43 8.66 0.29
C LYS A 205 -8.56 9.86 -0.11
N SER A 206 -9.08 11.08 -0.03
CA SER A 206 -8.30 12.30 -0.28
C SER A 206 -7.07 12.35 0.62
N ASP A 207 -7.23 12.11 1.92
CA ASP A 207 -6.13 12.16 2.87
C ASP A 207 -5.10 11.07 2.62
N SER A 208 -5.52 9.86 2.25
CA SER A 208 -4.57 8.80 1.89
C SER A 208 -3.71 9.13 0.67
N GLN A 209 -4.26 9.90 -0.28
CA GLN A 209 -3.60 10.23 -1.55
C GLN A 209 -2.78 11.51 -1.47
N HIS A 210 -3.21 12.47 -0.64
CA HIS A 210 -2.71 13.84 -0.67
C HIS A 210 -2.16 14.36 0.66
N LEU A 211 -2.47 13.70 1.79
CA LEU A 211 -1.95 14.06 3.11
C LEU A 211 -0.91 13.05 3.59
N LEU A 212 -1.25 11.76 3.64
CA LEU A 212 -0.39 10.70 4.19
C LEU A 212 1.02 10.63 3.57
N PRO A 213 1.23 10.86 2.25
CA PRO A 213 2.57 10.86 1.68
C PRO A 213 3.52 11.91 2.31
N TYR A 214 2.98 13.01 2.85
CA TYR A 214 3.75 14.04 3.53
C TYR A 214 3.95 13.76 5.03
N LEU A 215 3.24 12.77 5.58
CA LEU A 215 3.34 12.35 6.99
C LEU A 215 4.16 11.08 7.16
N ALA A 216 5.08 10.82 6.22
CA ALA A 216 6.01 9.71 6.29
C ALA A 216 7.23 10.06 7.17
N GLY A 217 7.60 9.16 8.07
CA GLY A 217 8.81 9.25 8.88
C GLY A 217 9.51 7.91 8.95
N SER A 218 10.82 7.93 9.18
CA SER A 218 11.62 6.73 9.40
C SER A 218 11.99 6.61 10.88
N GLN A 219 11.77 5.43 11.46
CA GLN A 219 12.27 5.08 12.79
C GLN A 219 12.99 3.71 12.71
N PRO A 220 14.04 3.47 13.53
CA PRO A 220 14.55 2.13 13.74
C PRO A 220 13.41 1.19 14.15
N ILE A 221 13.14 0.18 13.32
CA ILE A 221 12.14 -0.85 13.61
C ILE A 221 12.68 -1.84 14.64
N ILE A 222 11.82 -2.31 15.54
CA ILE A 222 12.14 -3.52 16.31
C ILE A 222 12.21 -4.66 15.30
N ALA A 223 13.35 -5.34 15.20
CA ALA A 223 13.44 -6.56 14.43
C ALA A 223 12.46 -7.60 15.00
N ARG A 224 11.42 -7.93 14.25
CA ARG A 224 10.53 -9.06 14.56
C ARG A 224 11.09 -10.30 13.89
N SER A 225 11.31 -11.34 14.69
CA SER A 225 11.56 -12.67 14.15
C SER A 225 10.21 -13.35 13.93
N TYR A 226 9.92 -13.70 12.67
CA TYR A 226 8.81 -14.57 12.35
C TYR A 226 9.33 -16.00 12.40
N PRO A 227 8.72 -16.91 13.19
CA PRO A 227 9.13 -18.30 13.17
C PRO A 227 8.82 -18.87 11.79
N ASP A 228 9.86 -19.25 11.06
CA ASP A 228 9.72 -19.96 9.79
C ASP A 228 8.95 -21.26 10.02
N LYS A 229 7.74 -21.33 9.47
CA LYS A 229 6.97 -22.56 9.47
C LYS A 229 7.32 -23.34 8.22
N THR A 230 8.10 -24.40 8.37
CA THR A 230 8.43 -25.33 7.28
C THR A 230 7.14 -25.99 6.75
N VAL A 231 6.64 -25.48 5.62
CA VAL A 231 5.42 -25.96 4.96
C VAL A 231 5.66 -27.17 4.03
N ALA A 232 6.92 -27.42 3.66
CA ALA A 232 7.30 -28.53 2.80
C ALA A 232 8.26 -29.46 3.53
N TYR A 233 7.86 -30.73 3.67
CA TYR A 233 8.76 -31.82 4.01
C TYR A 233 8.83 -32.78 2.82
N ILE A 234 10.04 -33.12 2.38
CA ILE A 234 10.24 -34.22 1.44
C ILE A 234 10.52 -35.45 2.32
N LYS A 235 9.52 -36.33 2.44
CA LYS A 235 9.74 -37.66 3.03
C LYS A 235 10.09 -38.63 1.92
N ILE A 236 11.36 -39.02 1.84
CA ILE A 236 11.79 -40.11 0.97
C ILE A 236 11.40 -41.41 1.64
N SER A 237 10.60 -42.24 0.96
CA SER A 237 10.32 -43.59 1.46
C SER A 237 11.58 -44.43 1.38
N GLN A 238 12.14 -44.78 2.54
CA GLN A 238 13.36 -45.60 2.63
C GLN A 238 13.19 -46.95 1.92
N LEU A 239 11.99 -47.54 1.98
CA LEU A 239 11.69 -48.80 1.29
C LEU A 239 11.80 -48.65 -0.22
N TRP A 240 11.13 -47.65 -0.81
CA TRP A 240 11.15 -47.45 -2.25
C TRP A 240 12.54 -47.04 -2.76
N LEU A 241 13.27 -46.22 -1.98
CA LEU A 241 14.65 -45.89 -2.28
C LEU A 241 15.54 -47.13 -2.29
N ALA A 242 15.42 -48.00 -1.27
CA ALA A 242 16.19 -49.24 -1.18
C ALA A 242 15.88 -50.19 -2.35
N ILE A 243 14.61 -50.34 -2.72
CA ILE A 243 14.19 -51.16 -3.88
C ILE A 243 14.80 -50.61 -5.17
N LEU A 244 14.72 -49.29 -5.40
CA LEU A 244 15.30 -48.66 -6.60
C LEU A 244 16.82 -48.84 -6.66
N LEU A 245 17.52 -48.67 -5.53
CA LEU A 245 18.97 -48.89 -5.45
C LEU A 245 19.34 -50.35 -5.72
N LEU A 246 18.56 -51.31 -5.19
CA LEU A 246 18.77 -52.74 -5.45
C LEU A 246 18.59 -53.07 -6.94
N ILE A 247 17.53 -52.54 -7.57
CA ILE A 247 17.26 -52.75 -9.00
C ILE A 247 18.43 -52.19 -9.84
N MET A 248 18.89 -50.98 -9.53
CA MET A 248 20.04 -50.37 -10.21
C MET A 248 21.32 -51.21 -10.05
N LEU A 249 21.56 -51.76 -8.86
CA LEU A 249 22.70 -52.65 -8.61
C LEU A 249 22.61 -53.94 -9.41
N LEU A 250 21.44 -54.58 -9.44
CA LEU A 250 21.21 -55.81 -10.21
C LEU A 250 21.36 -55.58 -11.72
N LEU A 251 20.80 -54.48 -12.23
CA LEU A 251 20.99 -54.06 -13.64
C LEU A 251 22.46 -53.82 -13.95
N GLY A 252 23.19 -53.12 -13.08
CA GLY A 252 24.63 -52.91 -13.22
C GLY A 252 25.41 -54.22 -13.26
N TYR A 253 25.03 -55.20 -12.43
CA TYR A 253 25.64 -56.53 -12.40
C TYR A 253 25.36 -57.34 -13.68
N ILE A 254 24.12 -57.31 -14.17
CA ILE A 254 23.73 -57.94 -15.44
C ILE A 254 24.53 -57.33 -16.59
N VAL A 255 24.60 -56.00 -16.68
CA VAL A 255 25.38 -55.30 -17.71
C VAL A 255 26.88 -55.65 -17.59
N ALA A 256 27.42 -55.78 -16.38
CA ALA A 256 28.82 -56.15 -16.19
C ALA A 256 29.14 -57.55 -16.78
N ILE A 257 28.23 -58.52 -16.60
CA ILE A 257 28.39 -59.91 -17.05
C ILE A 257 28.12 -60.07 -18.54
N PHE A 258 27.02 -59.49 -19.05
CA PHE A 258 26.50 -59.79 -20.38
C PHE A 258 27.02 -58.85 -21.48
N VAL A 259 27.72 -57.77 -21.14
CA VAL A 259 28.42 -56.96 -22.16
C VAL A 259 29.68 -57.71 -22.62
N PRO A 260 29.74 -58.16 -23.89
CA PRO A 260 30.88 -58.92 -24.41
C PRO A 260 32.16 -58.08 -24.30
N ARG A 261 33.25 -58.72 -23.85
CA ARG A 261 34.55 -58.07 -23.74
C ARG A 261 35.04 -57.73 -25.16
N LEU A 262 35.46 -56.48 -25.37
CA LEU A 262 36.11 -56.08 -26.61
C LEU A 262 37.32 -56.99 -26.85
N PRO A 263 37.50 -57.53 -28.07
CA PRO A 263 38.71 -58.28 -28.39
C PRO A 263 39.92 -57.36 -28.22
N LEU A 264 41.04 -57.93 -27.74
CA LEU A 264 42.34 -57.29 -27.47
C LEU A 264 42.56 -56.60 -26.11
N GLY A 265 41.70 -56.84 -25.10
CA GLY A 265 42.04 -56.50 -23.71
C GLY A 265 42.20 -55.01 -23.41
N LEU A 266 41.67 -54.14 -24.28
CA LEU A 266 41.62 -52.70 -24.04
C LEU A 266 40.74 -52.43 -22.79
N PRO A 267 41.21 -51.60 -21.84
CA PRO A 267 40.41 -51.26 -20.66
C PRO A 267 39.12 -50.57 -21.09
N ARG A 268 37.99 -50.97 -20.48
CA ARG A 268 36.69 -50.30 -20.70
C ARG A 268 36.86 -48.80 -20.36
N ARG A 269 36.23 -47.91 -21.14
CA ARG A 269 36.06 -46.51 -20.70
C ARG A 269 35.17 -46.55 -19.46
N ASP A 270 35.75 -46.38 -18.28
CA ASP A 270 35.05 -46.48 -17.00
C ASP A 270 33.94 -45.42 -16.93
N PHE A 271 32.70 -45.81 -17.19
CA PHE A 271 31.51 -45.04 -16.81
C PHE A 271 31.22 -45.32 -15.33
N GLY A 272 32.14 -44.91 -14.46
CA GLY A 272 31.97 -45.06 -13.01
C GLY A 272 30.91 -44.10 -12.46
N VAL A 273 30.32 -44.41 -11.31
CA VAL A 273 29.38 -43.54 -10.60
C VAL A 273 29.97 -42.15 -10.36
N PHE A 274 31.29 -42.06 -10.16
CA PHE A 274 32.03 -40.79 -10.07
C PHE A 274 32.02 -39.96 -11.35
N SER A 275 31.92 -40.58 -12.53
CA SER A 275 31.74 -39.89 -13.81
C SER A 275 30.34 -39.27 -13.92
N TRP A 276 29.32 -39.96 -13.38
CA TRP A 276 27.95 -39.45 -13.29
C TRP A 276 27.78 -38.37 -12.23
N LEU A 277 28.36 -38.56 -11.04
CA LEU A 277 28.40 -37.53 -9.99
C LEU A 277 29.15 -36.30 -10.48
N ALA A 278 30.33 -36.46 -11.09
CA ALA A 278 31.07 -35.34 -11.67
C ALA A 278 30.31 -34.65 -12.82
N ALA A 279 29.51 -35.37 -13.60
CA ALA A 279 28.65 -34.77 -14.63
C ALA A 279 27.46 -34.00 -14.03
N ILE A 280 26.83 -34.52 -12.96
CA ILE A 280 25.72 -33.84 -12.28
C ILE A 280 26.21 -32.62 -11.48
N GLU A 281 27.34 -32.75 -10.79
CA GLU A 281 27.95 -31.70 -9.99
C GLU A 281 28.62 -30.62 -10.88
N GLY A 282 29.13 -31.03 -12.04
CA GLY A 282 29.79 -30.18 -13.03
C GLY A 282 28.83 -29.35 -13.91
N ASP A 283 27.63 -29.82 -14.22
CA ASP A 283 26.67 -29.05 -15.03
C ASP A 283 25.66 -28.25 -14.19
N ALA A 284 25.34 -28.67 -12.96
CA ALA A 284 24.23 -28.07 -12.22
C ALA A 284 24.64 -26.90 -11.28
N ILE A 285 25.90 -26.80 -10.84
CA ILE A 285 26.26 -25.87 -9.75
C ILE A 285 27.34 -24.86 -10.15
N VAL A 286 28.24 -25.19 -11.07
CA VAL A 286 29.28 -24.25 -11.51
C VAL A 286 29.61 -24.59 -12.95
N GLY A 287 29.44 -23.66 -13.90
CA GLY A 287 29.78 -23.85 -15.32
C GLY A 287 31.28 -24.09 -15.54
N LEU A 288 31.76 -25.26 -15.14
CA LEU A 288 33.13 -25.70 -15.27
C LEU A 288 33.26 -26.40 -16.62
N PRO A 289 34.26 -26.03 -17.45
CA PRO A 289 34.43 -26.66 -18.76
C PRO A 289 34.77 -28.14 -18.61
N ASN A 290 34.09 -28.97 -19.40
CA ASN A 290 34.23 -30.42 -19.46
C ASN A 290 35.70 -30.85 -19.61
N GLY A 291 36.25 -31.53 -18.60
CA GLY A 291 37.58 -32.15 -18.69
C GLY A 291 38.34 -32.30 -17.39
N VAL A 292 37.73 -32.84 -16.32
CA VAL A 292 38.50 -33.23 -15.13
C VAL A 292 39.08 -34.62 -15.37
N GLY A 293 40.37 -34.67 -15.74
CA GLY A 293 41.12 -35.90 -15.92
C GLY A 293 41.44 -36.59 -14.59
N ARG A 294 41.53 -37.92 -14.60
CA ARG A 294 41.71 -38.85 -13.45
C ARG A 294 42.96 -38.61 -12.58
N TYR A 295 43.76 -37.57 -12.84
CA TYR A 295 45.07 -37.31 -12.22
C TYR A 295 45.29 -35.85 -11.78
N GLU A 296 44.27 -34.98 -11.76
CA GLU A 296 44.46 -33.63 -11.24
C GLU A 296 44.58 -33.63 -9.71
N HIS A 297 45.64 -33.02 -9.19
CA HIS A 297 45.86 -32.86 -7.75
C HIS A 297 44.95 -31.77 -7.18
N LEU A 298 44.52 -31.95 -5.92
CA LEU A 298 43.61 -31.04 -5.20
C LEU A 298 44.05 -29.56 -5.24
N GLU A 299 45.35 -29.29 -5.21
CA GLU A 299 45.91 -27.93 -5.27
C GLU A 299 45.68 -27.25 -6.64
N GLU A 300 45.63 -28.02 -7.73
CA GLU A 300 45.33 -27.52 -9.07
C GLU A 300 43.84 -27.17 -9.23
N LEU A 301 42.97 -27.96 -8.61
CA LEU A 301 41.53 -27.70 -8.54
C LEU A 301 41.24 -26.46 -7.68
N GLU A 302 41.92 -26.29 -6.54
CA GLU A 302 41.79 -25.08 -5.71
C GLU A 302 42.27 -23.83 -6.46
N ARG A 303 43.39 -23.94 -7.19
CA ARG A 303 43.93 -22.83 -7.98
C ARG A 303 42.99 -22.41 -9.12
N ARG A 304 42.35 -23.36 -9.82
CA ARG A 304 41.31 -23.06 -10.82
C ARG A 304 40.06 -22.50 -10.15
N GLY A 305 39.58 -23.10 -9.07
CA GLY A 305 38.39 -22.69 -8.33
C GLY A 305 38.46 -21.24 -7.82
N ARG A 306 39.65 -20.77 -7.40
CA ARG A 306 39.86 -19.37 -6.97
C ARG A 306 39.54 -18.32 -8.05
N HIS A 307 39.53 -18.70 -9.33
CA HIS A 307 39.29 -17.77 -10.44
C HIS A 307 37.92 -17.94 -11.10
N VAL A 308 37.13 -18.92 -10.66
CA VAL A 308 35.79 -19.16 -11.19
C VAL A 308 34.83 -18.19 -10.50
N LYS A 309 34.43 -17.13 -11.20
CA LYS A 309 33.33 -16.28 -10.76
C LYS A 309 32.05 -17.11 -10.76
N VAL A 310 31.49 -17.34 -9.58
CA VAL A 310 30.14 -17.88 -9.43
C VAL A 310 29.18 -16.93 -10.15
N ARG A 311 28.65 -17.36 -11.31
CA ARG A 311 27.59 -16.62 -11.99
C ARG A 311 26.31 -16.84 -11.21
N TYR A 312 26.04 -15.97 -10.26
CA TYR A 312 24.65 -15.58 -10.03
C TYR A 312 24.20 -14.88 -11.31
N ASN A 313 22.99 -15.16 -11.81
CA ASN A 313 22.36 -14.40 -12.90
C ASN A 313 22.06 -12.96 -12.43
N ALA A 314 23.10 -12.22 -12.06
CA ALA A 314 23.08 -10.78 -11.97
C ALA A 314 23.46 -10.26 -13.38
N PRO A 315 22.71 -9.30 -13.93
CA PRO A 315 23.01 -8.73 -15.23
C PRO A 315 24.45 -8.23 -15.26
N ASN A 316 25.18 -8.60 -16.31
CA ASN A 316 26.59 -8.28 -16.44
C ASN A 316 26.75 -6.75 -16.52
N GLU A 317 27.84 -6.17 -16.00
CA GLU A 317 28.04 -4.70 -15.95
C GLU A 317 27.96 -4.05 -17.35
N HIS A 318 28.30 -4.84 -18.38
CA HIS A 318 28.21 -4.46 -19.79
C HIS A 318 26.76 -4.29 -20.31
N ASP A 319 25.77 -4.89 -19.65
CA ASP A 319 24.35 -4.81 -20.02
C ASP A 319 23.68 -3.52 -19.53
N TRP A 320 24.30 -2.82 -18.58
CA TRP A 320 23.85 -1.49 -18.12
C TRP A 320 24.21 -0.36 -19.08
N ASN A 321 25.16 -0.60 -19.99
CA ASN A 321 25.54 0.35 -21.03
C ASN A 321 24.76 0.16 -22.34
N LEU A 322 23.86 -0.83 -22.41
CA LEU A 322 22.98 -1.03 -23.56
C LEU A 322 21.83 -0.02 -23.51
N SER A 323 21.36 0.40 -24.69
CA SER A 323 20.11 1.19 -24.79
C SER A 323 18.93 0.35 -24.28
N GLU A 324 17.88 1.01 -23.76
CA GLU A 324 16.70 0.29 -23.22
C GLU A 324 16.07 -0.67 -24.24
N THR A 325 16.09 -0.31 -25.52
CA THR A 325 15.56 -1.13 -26.61
C THR A 325 16.42 -2.36 -26.89
N ASP A 326 17.74 -2.25 -26.79
CA ASP A 326 18.65 -3.37 -27.01
C ASP A 326 18.65 -4.33 -25.82
N ARG A 327 18.49 -3.81 -24.60
CA ARG A 327 18.30 -4.62 -23.39
C ARG A 327 17.01 -5.43 -23.44
N ALA A 328 15.91 -4.81 -23.88
CA ALA A 328 14.62 -5.49 -24.05
C ALA A 328 14.66 -6.58 -25.13
N HIS A 329 15.35 -6.34 -26.25
CA HIS A 329 15.55 -7.35 -27.28
C HIS A 329 16.38 -8.53 -26.76
N LYS A 330 17.48 -8.26 -26.05
CA LYS A 330 18.33 -9.29 -25.49
C LYS A 330 17.58 -10.17 -24.48
N GLU A 331 16.82 -9.57 -23.56
CA GLU A 331 15.98 -10.32 -22.61
C GLU A 331 14.92 -11.17 -23.32
N PHE A 332 14.34 -10.68 -24.42
CA PHE A 332 13.37 -11.44 -25.21
C PHE A 332 14.00 -12.70 -25.83
N PHE A 333 15.20 -12.56 -26.43
CA PHE A 333 15.90 -13.69 -27.04
C PHE A 333 16.42 -14.70 -26.00
N GLU A 334 16.95 -14.24 -24.87
CA GLU A 334 17.40 -15.14 -23.79
C GLU A 334 16.24 -15.93 -23.18
N ARG A 335 15.05 -15.31 -23.03
CA ARG A 335 13.86 -16.02 -22.53
C ARG A 335 13.26 -17.01 -23.53
N GLN A 336 13.36 -16.75 -24.83
CA GLN A 336 12.76 -17.63 -25.84
C GLN A 336 13.68 -18.75 -26.33
N PHE A 337 15.01 -18.59 -26.27
CA PHE A 337 15.94 -19.55 -26.87
C PHE A 337 16.82 -20.30 -25.86
N VAL A 338 16.78 -19.97 -24.56
CA VAL A 338 17.44 -20.76 -23.51
C VAL A 338 16.43 -21.72 -22.87
N VAL A 339 15.89 -22.63 -23.69
CA VAL A 339 15.36 -23.92 -23.23
C VAL A 339 15.88 -24.99 -24.20
N ARG A 340 17.13 -25.40 -24.00
CA ARG A 340 17.59 -26.79 -23.98
C ARG A 340 19.07 -26.86 -23.64
#